data_AF-A0A956AQJ4-F1
#
_entry.id   AF-A0A956AQJ4-F1
#
_cell.length_a   1.000
_cell.length_b   1.000
_cell.length_c   1.000
_cell.angle_alpha   90.00
_cell.angle_beta   90.00
_cell.angle_gamma   90.00
#
_symmetry.space_group_name_H-M   'P 1'
#
loop_
_entity.id
_entity.type
_entity.pdbx_description
1 polymer ?
#
loop_
_entity_poly.entity_id
_entity_poly.type
_entity_poly.pdbx_seq_one_letter_code
_entity_poly.pdbx_strand_id
1 'polypeptide(L)'
;MSKRVTITLLALTAVLASCARPDGPRTSDSIGGGPRYPTVRALLRGGEQPLPREQLLEIARFIRSWERDPFMPTRPPNPEEEPSTMALMLRWLSSSPDVHVSLCPAVIAIAEQQAGEGAGAGFLMGAGFGMAAYMIENPEEAANPDSARVQGAGIESGLRWFEAYRERGLARDAPILDELIEVRRDGGRVALQQYHAEHFRCGGREDAAGPGAP
;
A
#
# COMPACT_ATOMS: atom_id res chain seq x y z
N MET A 1 -61.55 -17.75 -0.14
CA MET A 1 -62.52 -17.64 -1.24
C MET A 1 -61.76 -17.40 -2.53
N SER A 2 -61.90 -18.34 -3.46
CA SER A 2 -61.25 -18.40 -4.77
C SER A 2 -61.96 -17.51 -5.78
N LYS A 3 -61.25 -16.73 -6.61
CA LYS A 3 -61.66 -16.41 -7.98
C LYS A 3 -60.43 -16.23 -8.89
N ARG A 4 -60.18 -17.26 -9.71
CA ARG A 4 -59.47 -17.17 -11.00
C ARG A 4 -60.43 -16.60 -12.04
N VAL A 5 -59.93 -15.83 -13.01
CA VAL A 5 -60.39 -15.67 -14.42
C VAL A 5 -59.33 -14.76 -15.10
N THR A 6 -58.93 -14.79 -16.38
CA THR A 6 -58.86 -15.72 -17.53
C THR A 6 -58.03 -14.94 -18.57
N ILE A 7 -57.27 -15.68 -19.38
CA ILE A 7 -56.35 -15.20 -20.42
C ILE A 7 -57.10 -14.57 -21.61
N THR A 8 -56.51 -13.56 -22.26
CA THR A 8 -56.80 -13.27 -23.68
C THR A 8 -55.50 -13.02 -24.42
N LEU A 9 -55.26 -13.89 -25.41
CA LEU A 9 -54.15 -13.89 -26.35
C LEU A 9 -54.57 -13.04 -27.56
N LEU A 10 -53.75 -12.09 -27.97
CA LEU A 10 -53.88 -11.44 -29.28
C LEU A 10 -52.48 -11.31 -29.89
N ALA A 11 -52.25 -12.15 -30.88
CA ALA A 11 -51.10 -12.08 -31.77
C ALA A 11 -51.34 -10.96 -32.79
N LEU A 12 -50.35 -10.10 -33.00
CA LEU A 12 -50.22 -9.36 -34.25
C LEU A 12 -48.76 -9.36 -34.69
N THR A 13 -48.52 -10.10 -35.77
CA THR A 13 -47.35 -10.07 -36.63
C THR A 13 -47.17 -8.71 -37.30
N ALA A 14 -45.97 -8.15 -37.23
CA ALA A 14 -45.50 -7.14 -38.18
C ALA A 14 -44.13 -7.59 -38.72
N VAL A 15 -44.11 -7.88 -40.01
CA VAL A 15 -42.92 -8.19 -40.82
C VAL A 15 -42.27 -6.86 -41.20
N LEU A 16 -40.98 -6.69 -40.95
CA LEU A 16 -40.14 -5.77 -41.70
C LEU A 16 -38.83 -6.46 -42.11
N ALA A 17 -38.57 -6.35 -43.40
CA ALA A 17 -37.48 -6.96 -44.12
C ALA A 17 -36.15 -6.21 -43.90
N SER A 18 -35.11 -7.02 -43.72
CA SER A 18 -33.75 -6.91 -44.27
C SER A 18 -33.14 -5.53 -44.54
N CYS A 19 -32.05 -5.23 -43.81
CA CYS A 19 -30.80 -4.74 -44.39
C CYS A 19 -29.65 -5.30 -43.56
N ALA A 20 -29.05 -6.38 -44.08
CA ALA A 20 -27.77 -6.90 -43.63
C ALA A 20 -26.70 -5.79 -43.75
N ARG A 21 -26.03 -5.48 -42.64
CA ARG A 21 -24.76 -4.73 -42.66
C ARG A 21 -23.63 -5.75 -42.80
N PRO A 22 -22.61 -5.47 -43.64
CA PRO A 22 -21.47 -6.36 -43.77
C PRO A 22 -20.71 -6.41 -42.45
N ASP A 23 -20.44 -7.63 -42.00
CA ASP A 23 -19.47 -7.95 -40.97
C ASP A 23 -18.08 -7.45 -41.42
N GLY A 24 -17.77 -6.20 -41.06
CA GLY A 24 -16.39 -5.79 -40.94
C GLY A 24 -15.77 -6.58 -39.80
N PRO A 25 -14.51 -7.05 -39.91
CA PRO A 25 -13.82 -7.63 -38.78
C PRO A 25 -13.76 -6.57 -37.69
N ARG A 26 -14.62 -6.70 -36.66
CA ARG A 26 -14.33 -6.11 -35.36
C ARG A 26 -13.07 -6.82 -34.90
N THR A 27 -11.94 -6.18 -35.13
CA THR A 27 -10.79 -6.25 -34.22
C THR A 27 -11.27 -5.74 -32.86
N SER A 28 -12.04 -6.58 -32.18
CA SER A 28 -12.12 -6.59 -30.74
C SER A 28 -10.77 -7.10 -30.24
N ASP A 29 -9.77 -6.22 -30.30
CA ASP A 29 -8.64 -6.27 -29.38
C ASP A 29 -9.14 -5.84 -28.00
N SER A 30 -10.02 -6.66 -27.43
CA SER A 30 -10.22 -6.78 -26.00
C SER A 30 -9.62 -8.12 -25.59
N ILE A 31 -8.32 -8.26 -25.81
CA ILE A 31 -7.55 -9.41 -25.33
C ILE A 31 -7.36 -9.21 -23.82
N GLY A 32 -8.23 -9.87 -23.06
CA GLY A 32 -7.93 -10.44 -21.74
C GLY A 32 -7.43 -9.48 -20.67
N GLY A 33 -8.30 -8.60 -20.17
CA GLY A 33 -8.06 -7.77 -18.97
C GLY A 33 -8.09 -8.56 -17.66
N GLY A 34 -7.32 -9.64 -17.55
CA GLY A 34 -7.05 -10.30 -16.28
C GLY A 34 -5.96 -9.55 -15.50
N PRO A 35 -5.87 -9.69 -14.17
CA PRO A 35 -4.76 -9.14 -13.41
C PRO A 35 -3.44 -9.70 -13.96
N ARG A 36 -2.50 -8.80 -14.33
CA ARG A 36 -1.19 -9.13 -14.91
C ARG A 36 -0.41 -10.15 -14.08
N TYR A 37 -0.58 -10.09 -12.76
CA TYR A 37 -0.03 -11.05 -11.82
C TYR A 37 -1.17 -11.82 -11.15
N PRO A 38 -1.20 -13.15 -11.23
CA PRO A 38 -2.29 -13.93 -10.66
C PRO A 38 -2.23 -14.02 -9.13
N THR A 39 -1.05 -13.82 -8.52
CA THR A 39 -0.84 -13.87 -7.06
C THR A 39 0.22 -12.87 -6.60
N VAL A 40 0.25 -12.56 -5.30
CA VAL A 40 1.34 -11.76 -4.69
C VAL A 40 2.70 -12.42 -4.95
N ARG A 41 2.80 -13.75 -4.85
CA ARG A 41 4.03 -14.48 -5.14
C ARG A 41 4.48 -14.30 -6.59
N ALA A 42 3.55 -14.26 -7.54
CA ALA A 42 3.88 -13.97 -8.94
C ALA A 42 4.34 -12.53 -9.13
N LEU A 43 3.72 -11.58 -8.43
CA LEU A 43 4.09 -10.16 -8.45
C LEU A 43 5.52 -9.92 -7.94
N LEU A 44 5.96 -10.65 -6.91
CA LEU A 44 7.27 -10.48 -6.29
C LEU A 44 8.35 -11.42 -6.85
N ARG A 45 8.02 -12.20 -7.88
CA ARG A 45 8.97 -13.16 -8.47
C ARG A 45 10.19 -12.42 -9.02
N GLY A 46 11.37 -12.94 -8.69
CA GLY A 46 12.65 -12.40 -9.15
C GLY A 46 13.16 -11.21 -8.33
N GLY A 47 12.50 -10.83 -7.24
CA GLY A 47 12.84 -9.64 -6.45
C GLY A 47 14.16 -9.67 -5.68
N GLU A 48 15.02 -10.65 -5.91
CA GLU A 48 16.43 -10.68 -5.49
C GLU A 48 17.35 -10.11 -6.60
N GLN A 49 16.78 -9.71 -7.74
CA GLN A 49 17.44 -9.10 -8.89
C GLN A 49 16.68 -7.83 -9.30
N PRO A 50 17.31 -6.89 -10.04
CA PRO A 50 16.62 -5.70 -10.53
C PRO A 50 15.39 -6.06 -11.35
N LEU A 51 14.23 -5.54 -10.94
CA LEU A 51 12.96 -5.83 -11.60
C LEU A 51 12.68 -4.84 -12.74
N PRO A 52 11.93 -5.26 -13.79
CA PRO A 52 11.45 -4.34 -14.80
C PRO A 52 10.60 -3.23 -14.17
N ARG A 53 10.76 -1.99 -14.67
CA ARG A 53 10.04 -0.81 -14.16
C ARG A 53 8.53 -1.02 -14.01
N GLU A 54 7.93 -1.69 -14.97
CA GLU A 54 6.49 -2.00 -14.95
C GLU A 54 6.08 -2.90 -13.79
N GLN A 55 6.91 -3.90 -13.44
CA GLN A 55 6.67 -4.77 -12.29
C GLN A 55 6.82 -4.00 -10.98
N LEU A 56 7.82 -3.11 -10.87
CA LEU A 56 7.96 -2.22 -9.72
C LEU A 56 6.71 -1.35 -9.53
N LEU A 57 6.19 -0.74 -10.60
CA LEU A 57 4.97 0.06 -10.52
C LEU A 57 3.73 -0.75 -10.12
N GLU A 58 3.68 -2.04 -10.45
CA GLU A 58 2.63 -2.96 -9.99
C GLU A 58 2.79 -3.30 -8.50
N ILE A 59 4.03 -3.44 -8.01
CA ILE A 59 4.32 -3.57 -6.58
C ILE A 59 3.92 -2.30 -5.81
N ALA A 60 4.25 -1.11 -6.31
CA ALA A 60 3.81 0.14 -5.69
C ALA A 60 2.28 0.25 -5.66
N ARG A 61 1.59 -0.07 -6.77
CA ARG A 61 0.12 -0.10 -6.80
C ARG A 61 -0.48 -1.09 -5.80
N PHE A 62 0.12 -2.27 -5.69
CA PHE A 62 -0.26 -3.26 -4.69
C PHE A 62 -0.15 -2.67 -3.28
N ILE A 63 1.00 -2.09 -2.93
CA ILE A 63 1.21 -1.42 -1.62
C ILE A 63 0.16 -0.34 -1.39
N ARG A 64 -0.04 0.60 -2.33
CA ARG A 64 -1.03 1.68 -2.20
C ARG A 64 -2.46 1.17 -1.99
N SER A 65 -2.81 0.03 -2.59
CA SER A 65 -4.11 -0.59 -2.36
C SER A 65 -4.22 -1.19 -0.97
N TRP A 66 -3.13 -1.77 -0.48
CA TRP A 66 -3.04 -2.47 0.80
C TRP A 66 -2.99 -1.49 1.99
N GLU A 67 -2.40 -0.31 1.81
CA GLU A 67 -2.40 0.80 2.78
C GLU A 67 -3.80 1.30 3.18
N ARG A 68 -4.84 0.97 2.42
CA ARG A 68 -6.22 1.37 2.74
C ARG A 68 -6.83 0.53 3.86
N ASP A 69 -6.51 -0.75 3.88
CA ASP A 69 -6.82 -1.68 4.97
C ASP A 69 -5.88 -2.90 4.82
N PRO A 70 -4.87 -3.05 5.70
CA PRO A 70 -3.88 -4.12 5.59
C PRO A 70 -4.47 -5.52 5.85
N PHE A 71 -5.70 -5.60 6.31
CA PHE A 71 -6.40 -6.83 6.64
C PHE A 71 -7.50 -7.21 5.63
N MET A 72 -7.67 -6.42 4.57
CA MET A 72 -8.57 -6.77 3.47
C MET A 72 -7.92 -7.81 2.54
N PRO A 73 -8.73 -8.64 1.84
CA PRO A 73 -8.21 -9.54 0.82
C PRO A 73 -7.37 -8.80 -0.21
N THR A 74 -6.18 -9.33 -0.46
CA THR A 74 -5.17 -8.73 -1.33
C THR A 74 -5.52 -8.88 -2.81
N ARG A 75 -5.07 -7.91 -3.62
CA ARG A 75 -5.19 -7.96 -5.08
C ARG A 75 -3.84 -7.56 -5.70
N PRO A 76 -3.08 -8.51 -6.29
CA PRO A 76 -3.45 -9.92 -6.49
C PRO A 76 -3.59 -10.71 -5.18
N PRO A 77 -4.36 -11.82 -5.17
CA PRO A 77 -4.57 -12.62 -3.96
C PRO A 77 -3.33 -13.42 -3.55
N ASN A 78 -3.33 -13.95 -2.33
CA ASN A 78 -2.36 -14.94 -1.85
C ASN A 78 -3.08 -16.18 -1.31
N PRO A 79 -3.61 -17.06 -2.18
CA PRO A 79 -4.54 -18.12 -1.78
C PRO A 79 -3.91 -19.21 -0.91
N GLU A 80 -2.58 -19.38 -0.96
CA GLU A 80 -1.87 -20.37 -0.14
C GLU A 80 -1.65 -19.88 1.30
N GLU A 81 -1.75 -18.57 1.55
CA GLU A 81 -1.41 -17.85 2.81
C GLU A 81 -0.07 -18.21 3.48
N GLU A 82 0.72 -19.11 2.89
CA GLU A 82 2.00 -19.61 3.40
C GLU A 82 3.11 -19.49 2.34
N PRO A 83 4.12 -18.62 2.55
CA PRO A 83 4.15 -17.60 3.59
C PRO A 83 3.08 -16.51 3.35
N SER A 84 2.68 -15.84 4.43
CA SER A 84 1.66 -14.78 4.38
C SER A 84 2.06 -13.66 3.42
N THR A 85 1.10 -12.87 2.96
CA THR A 85 1.39 -11.68 2.13
C THR A 85 2.40 -10.77 2.82
N MET A 86 2.26 -10.60 4.14
CA MET A 86 3.20 -9.85 4.95
C MET A 86 4.62 -10.42 4.88
N ALA A 87 4.78 -11.72 5.11
CA ALA A 87 6.07 -12.36 5.06
C ALA A 87 6.71 -12.30 3.66
N LEU A 88 5.91 -12.45 2.59
CA LEU A 88 6.38 -12.27 1.21
C LEU A 88 6.89 -10.85 0.96
N MET A 89 6.12 -9.84 1.37
CA MET A 89 6.46 -8.44 1.17
C MET A 89 7.67 -8.01 2.01
N LEU A 90 7.75 -8.43 3.28
CA LEU A 90 8.91 -8.16 4.14
C LEU A 90 10.17 -8.81 3.57
N ARG A 91 10.08 -10.06 3.09
CA ARG A 91 11.20 -10.72 2.42
C ARG A 91 11.66 -9.91 1.21
N TRP A 92 10.74 -9.56 0.31
CA TRP A 92 11.05 -8.73 -0.86
C TRP A 92 11.70 -7.40 -0.45
N LEU A 93 11.12 -6.70 0.51
CA LEU A 93 11.64 -5.40 0.99
C LEU A 93 13.08 -5.52 1.51
N SER A 94 13.40 -6.62 2.18
CA SER A 94 14.73 -6.86 2.75
C SER A 94 15.79 -7.29 1.73
N SER A 95 15.38 -7.85 0.58
CA SER A 95 16.28 -8.42 -0.42
C SER A 95 16.32 -7.65 -1.74
N SER A 96 15.41 -6.69 -1.93
CA SER A 96 15.25 -5.97 -3.18
C SER A 96 16.47 -5.09 -3.46
N PRO A 97 17.09 -5.19 -4.65
CA PRO A 97 18.12 -4.24 -5.07
C PRO A 97 17.52 -2.93 -5.61
N ASP A 98 16.19 -2.87 -5.83
CA ASP A 98 15.51 -1.74 -6.46
C ASP A 98 15.08 -0.66 -5.46
N VAL A 99 14.96 -1.00 -4.18
CA VAL A 99 14.57 -0.08 -3.10
C VAL A 99 15.40 -0.35 -1.85
N HIS A 100 15.85 0.71 -1.18
CA HIS A 100 16.49 0.60 0.13
C HIS A 100 15.70 1.43 1.14
N VAL A 101 15.10 0.77 2.13
CA VAL A 101 14.32 1.45 3.17
C VAL A 101 15.21 1.65 4.40
N SER A 102 15.33 2.91 4.83
CA SER A 102 16.01 3.29 6.07
C SER A 102 14.99 3.89 7.03
N LEU A 103 14.47 3.11 7.98
CA LEU A 103 13.45 3.59 8.92
C LEU A 103 14.11 4.34 10.08
N CYS A 104 13.59 5.52 10.38
CA CYS A 104 14.01 6.25 11.57
C CYS A 104 13.45 5.60 12.84
N PRO A 105 14.28 5.06 13.75
CA PRO A 105 13.79 4.25 14.87
C PRO A 105 13.07 5.09 15.94
N ALA A 106 13.24 6.41 15.97
CA ALA A 106 12.77 7.27 17.06
C ALA A 106 11.24 7.20 17.25
N VAL A 107 10.45 7.36 16.17
CA VAL A 107 8.98 7.33 16.26
C VAL A 107 8.49 5.97 16.75
N ILE A 108 9.08 4.87 16.24
CA ILE A 108 8.71 3.50 16.62
C ILE A 108 9.04 3.25 18.09
N ALA A 109 10.25 3.60 18.54
CA ALA A 109 10.68 3.41 19.92
C ALA A 109 9.78 4.19 20.90
N ILE A 110 9.40 5.42 20.56
CA ILE A 110 8.47 6.22 21.39
C ILE A 110 7.08 5.58 21.41
N ALA A 111 6.56 5.13 20.26
CA ALA A 111 5.25 4.48 20.19
C ALA A 111 5.20 3.19 21.01
N GLU A 112 6.25 2.36 20.93
CA GLU A 112 6.37 1.12 21.72
C GLU A 112 6.45 1.41 23.21
N GLN A 113 7.20 2.44 23.62
CA GLN A 113 7.28 2.86 25.02
C GLN A 113 5.92 3.33 25.55
N GLN A 114 5.14 4.03 24.73
CA GLN A 114 3.84 4.59 25.14
C GLN A 114 2.71 3.55 25.14
N ALA A 115 2.67 2.66 24.15
CA ALA A 115 1.51 1.82 23.86
C ALA A 115 1.82 0.32 23.72
N GLY A 116 3.09 -0.09 23.79
CA GLY A 116 3.57 -1.45 23.60
C GLY A 116 3.82 -1.81 22.13
N GLU A 117 4.37 -3.01 21.91
CA GLU A 117 4.84 -3.49 20.60
C GLU A 117 3.77 -3.45 19.50
N GLY A 118 2.49 -3.66 19.84
CA GLY A 118 1.39 -3.66 18.86
C GLY A 118 1.22 -2.32 18.12
N ALA A 119 1.46 -1.19 18.79
CA ALA A 119 1.41 0.14 18.17
C ALA A 119 2.61 0.37 17.24
N GLY A 120 3.80 -0.04 17.68
CA GLY A 120 5.03 0.04 16.88
C GLY A 120 4.99 -0.84 15.64
N ALA A 121 4.49 -2.08 15.76
CA ALA A 121 4.51 -3.06 14.68
C ALA A 121 3.68 -2.63 13.46
N GLY A 122 2.42 -2.23 13.66
CA GLY A 122 1.55 -1.77 12.57
C GLY A 122 2.14 -0.55 11.86
N PHE A 123 2.59 0.43 12.64
CA PHE A 123 3.24 1.63 12.11
C PHE A 123 4.52 1.30 11.32
N LEU A 124 5.41 0.48 11.88
CA LEU A 124 6.68 0.09 11.26
C LEU A 124 6.48 -0.57 9.89
N MET A 125 5.55 -1.51 9.80
CA MET A 125 5.26 -2.23 8.55
C MET A 125 4.69 -1.29 7.49
N GLY A 126 3.69 -0.48 7.85
CA GLY A 126 3.15 0.52 6.94
C GLY A 126 4.20 1.51 6.47
N ALA A 127 5.05 1.99 7.38
CA ALA A 127 6.10 2.94 7.04
C ALA A 127 7.10 2.37 6.04
N GLY A 128 7.59 1.15 6.26
CA GLY A 128 8.52 0.51 5.33
C GLY A 128 7.95 0.32 3.93
N PHE A 129 6.71 -0.15 3.82
CA PHE A 129 6.05 -0.32 2.52
C PHE A 129 5.75 1.02 1.85
N GLY A 130 5.28 2.01 2.60
CA GLY A 130 5.01 3.36 2.08
C GLY A 130 6.24 4.04 1.50
N MET A 131 7.39 3.90 2.16
CA MET A 131 8.67 4.37 1.64
C MET A 131 9.05 3.66 0.33
N ALA A 132 8.94 2.33 0.29
CA ALA A 132 9.23 1.58 -0.93
C ALA A 132 8.33 1.97 -2.10
N ALA A 133 7.02 2.07 -1.88
CA ALA A 133 6.09 2.52 -2.92
C ALA A 133 6.42 3.95 -3.39
N TYR A 134 6.76 4.85 -2.48
CA TYR A 134 7.13 6.22 -2.82
C TYR A 134 8.42 6.29 -3.65
N MET A 135 9.47 5.57 -3.27
CA MET A 135 10.73 5.51 -4.04
C MET A 135 10.53 4.85 -5.40
N ILE A 136 9.66 3.84 -5.49
CA ILE A 136 9.27 3.30 -6.79
C ILE A 136 8.58 4.40 -7.60
N GLU A 137 7.57 5.09 -7.08
CA GLU A 137 6.85 6.13 -7.82
C GLU A 137 7.76 7.31 -8.24
N ASN A 138 8.80 7.59 -7.45
CA ASN A 138 9.72 8.73 -7.58
C ASN A 138 11.18 8.22 -7.53
N PRO A 139 11.69 7.62 -8.64
CA PRO A 139 12.97 6.91 -8.64
C PRO A 139 14.19 7.77 -8.27
N GLU A 140 14.11 9.08 -8.45
CA GLU A 140 15.13 10.04 -8.02
C GLU A 140 15.30 10.10 -6.49
N GLU A 141 14.25 9.78 -5.73
CA GLU A 141 14.29 9.76 -4.26
C GLU A 141 14.91 8.47 -3.72
N ALA A 142 15.00 7.40 -4.53
CA ALA A 142 15.62 6.14 -4.12
C ALA A 142 17.12 6.28 -3.79
N ALA A 143 17.78 7.32 -4.31
CA ALA A 143 19.16 7.63 -4.01
C ALA A 143 19.38 8.20 -2.59
N ASN A 144 18.32 8.69 -1.94
CA ASN A 144 18.40 9.26 -0.59
C ASN A 144 17.19 8.82 0.26
N PRO A 145 17.20 7.58 0.77
CA PRO A 145 16.07 7.05 1.56
C PRO A 145 15.88 7.76 2.91
N ASP A 146 16.87 8.50 3.39
CA ASP A 146 16.79 9.33 4.59
C ASP A 146 16.19 10.72 4.31
N SER A 147 15.84 11.04 3.04
CA SER A 147 15.24 12.33 2.70
C SER A 147 13.92 12.53 3.46
N ALA A 148 13.67 13.76 3.92
CA ALA A 148 12.42 14.08 4.60
C ALA A 148 11.19 13.70 3.77
N ARG A 149 11.30 13.74 2.43
CA ARG A 149 10.23 13.33 1.50
C ARG A 149 9.90 11.85 1.59
N VAL A 150 10.92 10.99 1.56
CA VAL A 150 10.77 9.54 1.71
C VAL A 150 10.25 9.20 3.11
N GLN A 151 10.84 9.79 4.15
CA GLN A 151 10.44 9.57 5.54
C GLN A 151 8.98 10.00 5.79
N GLY A 152 8.57 11.17 5.29
CA GLY A 152 7.19 11.63 5.38
C GLY A 152 6.21 10.71 4.66
N ALA A 153 6.60 10.11 3.53
CA ALA A 153 5.78 9.10 2.86
C ALA A 153 5.67 7.80 3.66
N GLY A 154 6.75 7.40 4.34
CA GLY A 154 6.74 6.31 5.32
C GLY A 154 5.79 6.61 6.47
N ILE A 155 5.96 7.73 7.16
CA ILE A 155 5.12 8.12 8.30
C ILE A 155 3.64 8.14 7.88
N GLU A 156 3.29 8.74 6.74
CA GLU A 156 1.91 8.77 6.27
C GLU A 156 1.29 7.37 6.15
N SER A 157 2.04 6.43 5.57
CA SER A 157 1.61 5.04 5.39
C SER A 157 1.56 4.28 6.71
N GLY A 158 2.57 4.44 7.56
CA GLY A 158 2.62 3.88 8.90
C GLY A 158 1.43 4.31 9.76
N LEU A 159 1.03 5.58 9.67
CA LEU A 159 -0.16 6.09 10.36
C LEU A 159 -1.45 5.40 9.89
N ARG A 160 -1.62 5.19 8.57
CA ARG A 160 -2.80 4.48 8.05
C ARG A 160 -2.87 3.04 8.56
N TRP A 161 -1.72 2.37 8.65
CA TRP A 161 -1.62 1.04 9.21
C TRP A 161 -1.90 1.03 10.71
N PHE A 162 -1.34 1.96 11.47
CA PHE A 162 -1.63 2.11 12.90
C PHE A 162 -3.12 2.34 13.15
N GLU A 163 -3.77 3.23 12.37
CA GLU A 163 -5.21 3.47 12.44
C GLU A 163 -6.01 2.18 12.19
N ALA A 164 -5.67 1.41 11.15
CA ALA A 164 -6.32 0.13 10.89
C ALA A 164 -6.09 -0.91 12.01
N TYR A 165 -4.90 -0.95 12.61
CA TYR A 165 -4.60 -1.81 13.76
C TYR A 165 -5.42 -1.40 14.98
N ARG A 166 -5.55 -0.10 15.25
CA ARG A 166 -6.36 0.44 16.33
C ARG A 166 -7.84 0.13 16.14
N GLU A 167 -8.38 0.31 14.93
CA GLU A 167 -9.78 -0.02 14.61
C GLU A 167 -10.14 -1.48 14.87
N ARG A 168 -9.15 -2.39 14.78
CA ARG A 168 -9.31 -3.81 15.08
C ARG A 168 -8.95 -4.21 16.52
N GLY A 169 -8.61 -3.24 17.38
CA GLY A 169 -8.18 -3.49 18.76
C GLY A 169 -6.82 -4.18 18.89
N LEU A 170 -6.00 -4.15 17.84
CA LEU A 170 -4.65 -4.75 17.79
C LEU A 170 -3.56 -3.77 18.25
N ALA A 171 -3.89 -2.49 18.35
CA ALA A 171 -3.02 -1.45 18.89
C ALA A 171 -3.80 -0.57 19.88
N ARG A 172 -3.11 -0.11 20.92
CA ARG A 172 -3.62 0.90 21.85
C ARG A 172 -3.25 2.30 21.33
N ASP A 173 -3.93 3.31 21.86
CA ASP A 173 -3.57 4.71 21.59
C ASP A 173 -2.12 5.00 21.99
N ALA A 174 -1.41 5.70 21.11
CA ALA A 174 -0.01 6.03 21.25
C ALA A 174 0.13 7.54 20.99
N PRO A 175 0.31 8.37 22.03
CA PRO A 175 0.32 9.83 21.91
C PRO A 175 1.18 10.38 20.76
N ILE A 176 2.36 9.83 20.50
CA ILE A 176 3.21 10.26 19.37
C ILE A 176 2.55 10.00 18.00
N LEU A 177 1.85 8.87 17.85
CA LEU A 177 1.18 8.53 16.60
C LEU A 177 -0.11 9.33 16.45
N ASP A 178 -0.81 9.63 17.55
CA ASP A 178 -1.98 10.52 17.56
C ASP A 178 -1.59 11.95 17.19
N GLU A 179 -0.47 12.47 17.73
CA GLU A 179 0.09 13.76 17.34
C GLU A 179 0.39 13.82 15.83
N LEU A 180 1.07 12.80 15.31
CA LEU A 180 1.38 12.71 13.88
C LEU A 180 0.12 12.57 13.00
N ILE A 181 -0.95 11.95 13.50
CA ILE A 181 -2.25 11.93 12.81
C ILE A 181 -2.82 13.35 12.68
N GLU A 182 -2.75 14.17 13.74
CA GLU A 182 -3.21 15.56 13.67
C GLU A 182 -2.31 16.39 12.73
N VAL A 183 -0.98 16.25 12.80
CA VAL A 183 -0.06 16.89 11.84
C VAL A 183 -0.42 16.55 10.39
N ARG A 184 -0.73 15.28 10.11
CA ARG A 184 -1.18 14.83 8.79
C ARG A 184 -2.53 15.43 8.41
N ARG A 185 -3.47 15.62 9.35
CA ARG A 185 -4.77 16.25 9.06
C ARG A 185 -4.62 17.72 8.69
N ASP A 186 -3.70 18.42 9.33
CA ASP A 186 -3.51 19.86 9.14
C ASP A 186 -2.81 20.21 7.81
N GLY A 187 -1.83 19.41 7.38
CA GLY A 187 -1.03 19.73 6.18
C GLY A 187 -0.62 18.54 5.32
N GLY A 188 -1.24 17.37 5.54
CA GLY A 188 -0.98 16.16 4.77
C GLY A 188 0.46 15.69 4.91
N ARG A 189 0.95 15.03 3.86
CA ARG A 189 2.33 14.53 3.82
C ARG A 189 3.37 15.63 3.94
N VAL A 190 3.13 16.84 3.43
CA VAL A 190 4.11 17.94 3.51
C VAL A 190 4.36 18.34 4.96
N ALA A 191 3.32 18.42 5.79
CA ALA A 191 3.48 18.68 7.22
C ALA A 191 4.24 17.57 7.94
N LEU A 192 3.99 16.29 7.59
CA LEU A 192 4.77 15.17 8.13
C LEU A 192 6.25 15.24 7.76
N GLN A 193 6.57 15.66 6.53
CA GLN A 193 7.96 15.86 6.07
C GLN A 193 8.65 16.94 6.88
N GLN A 194 7.96 18.06 7.13
CA GLN A 194 8.48 19.18 7.94
C GLN A 194 8.67 18.77 9.39
N TYR A 195 7.64 18.15 10.00
CA TYR A 195 7.72 17.63 11.35
C TYR A 195 8.92 16.70 11.52
N HIS A 196 9.09 15.77 10.59
CA HIS A 196 10.22 14.86 10.57
C HIS A 196 11.56 15.60 10.51
N ALA A 197 11.71 16.55 9.57
CA ALA A 197 12.96 17.30 9.42
C ALA A 197 13.34 18.13 10.66
N GLU A 198 12.35 18.59 11.43
CA GLU A 198 12.53 19.40 12.63
C GLU A 198 12.81 18.56 13.88
N HIS A 199 12.16 17.40 14.01
CA HIS A 199 12.16 16.61 15.25
C HIS A 199 13.06 15.36 15.19
N PHE A 200 13.35 14.84 13.99
CA PHE A 200 14.10 13.61 13.80
C PHE A 200 15.26 13.79 12.83
N ARG A 201 16.45 13.35 13.26
CA ARG A 201 17.62 13.24 12.39
C ARG A 201 17.91 11.76 12.16
N CYS A 202 17.55 11.28 10.98
CA CYS A 202 17.82 9.90 10.56
C CYS A 202 19.14 9.91 9.79
N GLY A 203 20.01 8.93 10.06
CA GLY A 203 21.33 8.85 9.42
C GLY A 203 22.53 9.39 10.22
N GLY A 204 22.45 9.43 11.55
CA GLY A 204 23.62 9.73 12.40
C GLY A 204 24.48 8.49 12.68
N ARG A 205 25.53 8.25 11.89
CA ARG A 205 26.78 7.72 12.45
C ARG A 205 27.59 8.93 12.90
N GLU A 206 27.97 8.95 14.19
CA GLU A 206 28.80 9.95 14.89
C GLU A 206 28.00 11.15 15.47
N ASP A 207 27.35 11.03 16.63
CA ASP A 207 27.99 11.21 17.94
C ASP A 207 28.94 10.07 18.37
N ALA A 208 30.20 10.17 17.94
CA ALA A 208 31.35 9.61 18.65
C ALA A 208 32.24 10.74 19.19
N ALA A 209 31.65 11.89 19.52
CA ALA A 209 32.26 12.95 20.29
C ALA A 209 31.17 13.60 21.14
N GLY A 210 30.81 12.93 22.25
CA GLY A 210 29.94 13.53 23.25
C GLY A 210 30.57 14.81 23.81
N PRO A 211 29.80 15.89 24.04
CA PRO A 211 30.27 17.02 24.81
C PRO A 211 30.20 16.68 26.29
N GLY A 212 31.35 16.37 26.88
CA GLY A 212 31.52 16.28 28.33
C GLY A 212 31.16 14.92 28.94
N ALA A 213 32.19 14.13 29.20
CA ALA A 213 32.21 13.24 30.37
C ALA A 213 33.14 13.89 31.42
N PRO A 214 32.80 13.82 32.72
CA PRO A 214 33.66 14.30 33.81
C PRO A 214 34.98 13.52 33.91
#